data_AF-A0AAV8X1E3-F1
#
_entry.id   AF-A0AAV8X1E3-F1
#
_cell.length_a   1.000
_cell.length_b   1.000
_cell.length_c   1.000
_cell.angle_alpha   90.00
_cell.angle_beta   90.00
_cell.angle_gamma   90.00
#
_symmetry.space_group_name_H-M   'P 1'
#
loop_
_entity.id
_entity.type
_entity.pdbx_description
1 polymer ?
#
loop_
_entity_poly.entity_id
_entity_poly.type
_entity_poly.pdbx_seq_one_letter_code
_entity_poly.pdbx_strand_id
1 'polypeptide(L)'
;PDAPAPPAFPFTAVPAVNLDTTDEWSILQYFEAFLDDGLITHIVNETNRYADQKKRVYRKCGGNKSALVYRMDLIQQIMEKYHQTEFSCRRGRPSANLTPLRLTGRHFPEYIPATEKKKNPTRQCGICSRVRDARGKKNPQRNSLLLPRL
;
A
#
# COMPACT_ATOMS: atom_id res chain seq x y z
N PRO A 1 18.84 53.50 2.39
CA PRO A 1 19.61 53.28 1.14
C PRO A 1 19.18 51.94 0.54
N ASP A 2 18.35 52.00 -0.50
CA ASP A 2 17.86 50.80 -1.17
C ASP A 2 19.00 50.12 -1.91
N ALA A 3 19.08 48.79 -1.79
CA ALA A 3 20.09 47.99 -2.48
C ALA A 3 19.87 48.06 -4.01
N PRO A 4 20.94 48.11 -4.81
CA PRO A 4 20.80 48.15 -6.27
C PRO A 4 20.16 46.85 -6.79
N ALA A 5 19.35 46.98 -7.85
CA ALA A 5 18.72 45.85 -8.50
C ALA A 5 19.77 44.84 -9.01
N PRO A 6 19.51 43.52 -8.91
CA PRO A 6 20.43 42.51 -9.41
C PRO A 6 20.71 42.68 -10.92
N PRO A 7 21.93 42.40 -11.39
CA PRO A 7 22.28 42.49 -12.80
C PRO A 7 21.46 41.49 -13.63
N ALA A 8 20.95 41.94 -14.77
CA ALA A 8 20.34 41.09 -15.77
C ALA A 8 21.43 40.37 -16.58
N PHE A 9 21.49 39.04 -16.49
CA PHE A 9 22.41 38.24 -17.28
C PHE A 9 21.73 37.85 -18.60
N PRO A 10 22.35 38.11 -19.77
CA PRO A 10 21.82 37.66 -21.05
C PRO A 10 21.82 36.13 -21.10
N PHE A 11 20.75 35.54 -21.62
CA PHE A 11 20.68 34.10 -21.87
C PHE A 11 21.63 33.76 -23.03
N THR A 12 22.76 33.12 -22.73
CA THR A 12 23.80 32.76 -23.71
C THR A 12 23.69 31.33 -24.22
N ALA A 13 22.61 30.60 -23.91
CA ALA A 13 22.48 29.23 -24.39
C ALA A 13 22.25 29.23 -25.90
N VAL A 14 23.11 28.51 -26.61
CA VAL A 14 22.86 28.15 -28.01
C VAL A 14 21.71 27.14 -28.00
N PRO A 15 20.60 27.37 -28.73
CA PRO A 15 19.52 26.39 -28.79
C PRO A 15 20.07 25.06 -29.31
N ALA A 16 19.96 24.02 -28.48
CA ALA A 16 20.61 22.73 -28.71
C ALA A 16 19.98 21.95 -29.87
N VAL A 17 18.71 22.23 -30.20
CA VAL A 17 17.96 21.61 -31.29
C VAL A 17 17.02 22.65 -31.88
N ASN A 18 17.11 22.89 -33.18
CA ASN A 18 16.05 23.58 -33.93
C ASN A 18 15.02 22.51 -34.33
N LEU A 19 13.92 22.43 -33.58
CA LEU A 19 12.75 21.68 -34.01
C LEU A 19 11.99 22.60 -34.97
N ASP A 20 11.74 22.15 -36.20
CA ASP A 20 10.83 22.85 -37.13
C ASP A 20 9.39 22.67 -36.66
N THR A 21 9.06 23.32 -35.54
CA THR A 21 7.71 23.46 -35.01
C THR A 21 6.94 24.43 -35.91
N THR A 22 6.52 23.96 -37.08
CA THR A 22 5.41 24.58 -37.81
C THR A 22 4.15 24.51 -36.94
N ASP A 23 3.31 25.55 -36.95
CA ASP A 23 2.13 25.75 -36.08
C ASP A 23 1.04 24.64 -36.15
N GLU A 24 1.26 23.58 -36.93
CA GLU A 24 0.34 22.46 -37.14
C GLU A 24 0.68 21.19 -36.34
N TRP A 25 1.74 21.21 -35.52
CA TRP A 25 2.10 20.02 -34.74
C TRP A 25 1.00 19.67 -33.73
N SER A 26 0.54 18.43 -33.80
CA SER A 26 -0.31 17.87 -32.76
C SER A 26 0.47 17.71 -31.45
N ILE A 27 -0.25 17.69 -30.33
CA ILE A 27 0.34 17.46 -28.99
C ILE A 27 1.19 16.18 -28.97
N LEU A 28 0.75 15.12 -29.68
CA LEU A 28 1.49 13.86 -29.74
C LEU A 28 2.82 13.99 -30.47
N GLN A 29 2.86 14.74 -31.58
CA GLN A 29 4.09 14.97 -32.33
C GLN A 29 5.13 15.76 -31.52
N TYR A 30 4.68 16.70 -30.69
CA TYR A 30 5.57 17.39 -29.75
C TYR A 30 6.17 16.41 -28.74
N PHE A 31 5.38 15.45 -28.23
CA PHE A 31 5.87 14.42 -27.33
C PHE A 31 6.85 13.46 -28.02
N GLU A 32 6.54 13.01 -29.24
CA GLU A 32 7.39 12.10 -30.03
C GLU A 32 8.74 12.72 -30.39
N ALA A 33 8.82 14.05 -30.53
CA ALA A 33 10.09 14.75 -30.76
C ALA A 33 11.11 14.59 -29.61
N PHE A 34 10.64 14.40 -28.37
CA PHE A 34 11.50 14.20 -27.19
C PHE A 34 11.53 12.75 -26.71
N LEU A 35 10.46 12.00 -26.96
CA LEU A 35 10.31 10.58 -26.63
C LEU A 35 10.28 9.80 -27.93
N ASP A 36 11.44 9.67 -28.57
CA ASP A 36 11.57 8.93 -29.81
C ASP A 36 11.30 7.42 -29.61
N ASP A 37 10.98 6.74 -30.71
CA ASP A 37 10.77 5.29 -30.70
C ASP A 37 12.01 4.55 -30.16
N GLY A 38 13.22 5.11 -30.36
CA GLY A 38 14.46 4.60 -29.83
C GLY A 38 14.48 4.56 -28.30
N LEU A 39 14.19 5.69 -27.64
CA LEU A 39 14.11 5.79 -26.18
C LEU A 39 12.97 4.94 -25.62
N ILE A 40 11.79 4.97 -26.23
CA ILE A 40 10.65 4.14 -25.79
C ILE A 40 11.02 2.66 -25.87
N THR A 41 11.62 2.23 -26.99
CA THR A 41 12.10 0.85 -27.16
C THR A 41 13.15 0.49 -26.12
N HIS A 42 14.06 1.41 -25.79
CA HIS A 42 15.06 1.20 -24.75
C HIS A 42 14.42 1.02 -23.36
N ILE A 43 13.43 1.86 -23.00
CA ILE A 43 12.67 1.73 -21.75
C ILE A 43 11.97 0.38 -21.67
N VAL A 44 11.28 -0.03 -22.74
CA VAL A 44 10.58 -1.32 -22.79
C VAL A 44 11.55 -2.48 -22.62
N ASN A 45 12.67 -2.48 -23.34
CA ASN A 45 13.65 -3.55 -23.26
C ASN A 45 14.30 -3.62 -21.88
N GLU A 46 14.68 -2.49 -21.29
CA GLU A 46 15.36 -2.46 -20.00
C GLU A 46 14.41 -2.82 -18.84
N THR A 47 13.17 -2.34 -18.87
CA THR A 47 12.15 -2.72 -17.87
C THR A 47 11.82 -4.21 -17.93
N ASN A 48 11.68 -4.77 -19.13
CA ASN A 48 11.49 -6.21 -19.32
C ASN A 48 12.71 -7.01 -18.86
N ARG A 49 13.92 -6.56 -19.22
CA ARG A 49 15.18 -7.17 -18.77
C ARG A 49 15.28 -7.22 -17.25
N TYR A 50 14.99 -6.11 -16.57
CA TYR A 50 14.99 -6.04 -15.12
C TYR A 50 13.96 -6.98 -14.49
N ALA A 51 12.74 -7.04 -15.04
CA ALA A 51 11.71 -7.94 -14.57
C ALA A 51 12.15 -9.42 -14.66
N ASP A 52 12.80 -9.81 -15.75
CA ASP A 52 13.28 -11.17 -15.94
C ASP A 52 14.51 -11.50 -15.10
N GLN A 53 15.44 -10.56 -14.92
CA GLN A 53 16.56 -10.71 -13.98
C GLN A 53 16.05 -10.99 -12.56
N LYS A 54 15.05 -10.25 -12.09
CA LYS A 54 14.45 -10.45 -10.76
C LYS A 54 13.82 -11.84 -10.62
N LYS A 55 13.11 -12.33 -11.65
CA LYS A 55 12.58 -13.71 -11.69
C LYS A 55 13.69 -14.77 -11.70
N ARG A 56 14.78 -14.52 -12.42
CA ARG A 56 15.91 -15.45 -12.55
C ARG A 56 16.71 -15.56 -11.25
N VAL A 57 16.97 -14.45 -10.56
CA VAL A 57 17.62 -14.45 -9.23
C VAL A 57 16.78 -15.26 -8.24
N TYR A 58 15.47 -15.07 -8.24
CA TYR A 58 14.55 -15.83 -7.41
C TYR A 58 14.62 -17.34 -7.66
N ARG A 59 14.64 -17.77 -8.93
CA ARG A 59 14.78 -19.20 -9.30
C ARG A 59 16.17 -19.76 -8.98
N LYS A 60 17.24 -19.00 -9.18
CA LYS A 60 18.63 -19.45 -8.94
C LYS A 60 18.94 -19.68 -7.46
N CYS A 61 18.29 -18.96 -6.56
CA CYS A 61 18.41 -19.19 -5.11
C CYS A 61 17.54 -20.36 -4.59
N GLY A 62 17.04 -21.25 -5.47
CA GLY A 62 16.21 -22.39 -5.08
C GLY A 62 14.75 -22.05 -4.77
N GLY A 63 14.28 -20.86 -5.18
CA GLY A 63 12.90 -20.43 -5.01
C GLY A 63 11.95 -21.23 -5.90
N ASN A 64 11.37 -22.31 -5.37
CA ASN A 64 10.33 -23.11 -6.01
C ASN A 64 8.91 -22.56 -5.75
N LYS A 65 8.76 -21.40 -5.11
CA LYS A 65 7.44 -20.88 -4.76
C LYS A 65 6.79 -20.25 -6.00
N SER A 66 5.49 -20.47 -6.14
CA SER A 66 4.71 -19.80 -7.18
C SER A 66 4.72 -18.29 -6.97
N ALA A 67 4.49 -17.52 -8.02
CA ALA A 67 4.48 -16.05 -7.94
C ALA A 67 3.49 -15.53 -6.87
N LEU A 68 2.35 -16.21 -6.68
CA LEU A 68 1.38 -15.88 -5.64
C LEU A 68 1.97 -16.10 -4.24
N VAL A 69 2.56 -17.25 -3.99
CA VAL A 69 3.18 -17.58 -2.69
C VAL A 69 4.33 -16.62 -2.38
N TYR A 70 5.15 -16.28 -3.37
CA TYR A 70 6.20 -15.28 -3.20
C TYR A 70 5.64 -13.90 -2.81
N ARG A 71 4.55 -13.45 -3.45
CA ARG A 71 3.92 -12.17 -3.10
C ARG A 71 3.35 -12.19 -1.69
N MET A 72 2.72 -13.28 -1.27
CA MET A 72 2.23 -13.46 0.10
C MET A 72 3.38 -13.38 1.12
N ASP A 73 4.46 -14.12 0.89
CA ASP A 73 5.64 -14.12 1.77
C ASP A 73 6.30 -12.74 1.84
N LEU A 74 6.39 -12.03 0.71
CA LEU A 74 6.95 -10.68 0.67
C LEU A 74 6.09 -9.71 1.49
N ILE A 75 4.75 -9.78 1.36
CA ILE A 75 3.83 -8.96 2.14
C ILE A 75 4.01 -9.27 3.63
N GLN A 76 4.09 -10.55 4.01
CA GLN A 76 4.31 -10.96 5.39
C GLN A 76 5.63 -10.38 5.93
N GLN A 77 6.74 -10.50 5.19
CA GLN A 77 8.05 -9.95 5.60
C GLN A 77 8.03 -8.44 5.73
N ILE A 78 7.35 -7.72 4.82
CA ILE A 78 7.21 -6.26 4.89
C ILE A 78 6.43 -5.88 6.14
N MET A 79 5.32 -6.58 6.41
CA MET A 79 4.54 -6.36 7.61
C MET A 79 5.37 -6.64 8.87
N GLU A 80 6.07 -7.78 8.95
CA GLU A 80 6.91 -8.11 10.10
C GLU A 80 8.07 -7.12 10.30
N LYS A 81 8.71 -6.67 9.22
CA LYS A 81 9.89 -5.80 9.32
C LYS A 81 9.55 -4.32 9.55
N TYR A 82 8.45 -3.84 8.98
CA TYR A 82 8.08 -2.43 8.97
C TYR A 82 6.76 -2.13 9.66
N HIS A 83 6.13 -3.09 10.35
CA HIS A 83 4.99 -2.77 11.21
C HIS A 83 5.44 -1.78 12.30
N GLN A 84 4.86 -0.60 12.29
CA GLN A 84 4.91 0.28 13.44
C GLN A 84 3.87 -0.23 14.44
N THR A 85 4.33 -0.81 15.56
CA THR A 85 3.49 -1.17 16.72
C THR A 85 2.88 0.06 17.38
N GLU A 86 3.58 1.17 17.30
CA GLU A 86 3.24 2.44 17.94
C GLU A 86 3.02 3.48 16.85
N PHE A 87 1.79 3.64 16.36
CA PHE A 87 1.45 4.88 15.68
C PHE A 87 1.57 5.99 16.72
N SER A 88 2.58 6.86 16.57
CA SER A 88 2.82 8.00 17.44
C SER A 88 1.52 8.79 17.64
N CYS A 89 0.83 8.58 18.76
CA CYS A 89 -0.33 9.35 19.23
C CYS A 89 0.10 10.73 19.75
N ARG A 90 1.09 11.38 19.13
CA ARG A 90 1.50 12.73 19.51
C ARG A 90 0.48 13.73 18.98
N ARG A 91 -0.66 13.77 19.71
CA ARG A 91 -1.83 14.67 19.63
C ARG A 91 -2.85 14.33 18.53
N GLY A 92 -4.10 14.22 18.94
CA GLY A 92 -5.28 13.97 18.09
C GLY A 92 -6.04 12.70 18.46
N ARG A 93 -7.33 12.62 18.04
CA ARG A 93 -8.15 11.41 18.14
C ARG A 93 -7.48 10.29 17.32
N PRO A 94 -7.18 9.11 17.89
CA PRO A 94 -6.47 8.05 17.19
C PRO A 94 -7.19 7.69 15.89
N SER A 95 -6.41 7.48 14.81
CA SER A 95 -6.95 7.22 13.49
C SER A 95 -7.80 5.94 13.50
N ALA A 96 -8.90 5.96 12.74
CA ALA A 96 -9.79 4.81 12.56
C ALA A 96 -9.15 3.67 11.74
N ASN A 97 -7.92 3.85 11.27
CA ASN A 97 -7.22 2.86 10.46
C ASN A 97 -6.76 1.73 11.36
N LEU A 98 -7.44 0.59 11.21
CA LEU A 98 -7.14 -0.64 11.90
C LEU A 98 -5.71 -1.06 11.54
N THR A 99 -4.85 -1.19 12.54
CA THR A 99 -3.60 -1.94 12.43
C THR A 99 -3.95 -3.28 11.76
N PRO A 100 -3.23 -3.75 10.73
CA PRO A 100 -3.55 -5.02 10.09
C PRO A 100 -3.45 -6.20 11.09
N LEU A 101 -2.65 -6.07 12.15
CA LEU A 101 -2.66 -6.98 13.31
C LEU A 101 -4.00 -7.04 14.07
N ARG A 102 -4.85 -6.00 14.03
CA ARG A 102 -6.19 -6.05 14.64
C ARG A 102 -7.17 -6.87 13.83
N LEU A 103 -6.92 -7.08 12.54
CA LEU A 103 -7.74 -7.94 11.68
C LEU A 103 -7.38 -9.42 11.89
N THR A 104 -6.14 -9.72 12.29
CA THR A 104 -5.66 -11.06 12.63
C THR A 104 -5.59 -11.33 14.14
N GLY A 105 -5.96 -10.35 14.97
CA GLY A 105 -5.87 -10.39 16.42
C GLY A 105 -6.81 -11.42 17.08
N ARG A 106 -6.44 -11.83 18.29
CA ARG A 106 -7.15 -12.78 19.16
C ARG A 106 -8.65 -12.48 19.28
N HIS A 107 -9.49 -13.32 18.67
CA HIS A 107 -10.94 -13.38 18.89
C HIS A 107 -11.32 -13.97 20.26
N PHE A 108 -10.52 -13.79 21.30
CA PHE A 108 -10.83 -14.38 22.60
C PHE A 108 -11.78 -13.47 23.37
N PRO A 109 -12.99 -13.95 23.74
CA PRO A 109 -13.74 -13.35 24.82
C PRO A 109 -12.91 -13.50 26.09
N GLU A 110 -12.39 -12.39 26.60
CA GLU A 110 -11.88 -12.34 27.98
C GLU A 110 -13.07 -12.64 28.92
N TYR A 111 -12.85 -13.51 29.91
CA TYR A 111 -13.88 -13.81 30.90
C TYR A 111 -14.20 -12.55 31.70
N ILE A 112 -15.47 -12.16 31.70
CA ILE A 112 -15.94 -10.99 32.44
C ILE A 112 -16.67 -11.53 33.68
N PRO A 113 -16.26 -11.18 34.89
CA PRO A 113 -16.97 -11.59 36.09
C PRO A 113 -18.39 -11.01 36.09
N ALA A 114 -19.33 -11.76 36.67
CA ALA A 114 -20.72 -11.34 36.78
C ALA A 114 -20.83 -10.01 37.55
N THR A 115 -21.69 -9.12 37.06
CA THR A 115 -22.07 -7.90 37.79
C THR A 115 -23.48 -8.07 38.34
N GLU A 116 -23.86 -7.28 39.34
CA GLU A 116 -25.21 -7.33 39.96
C GLU A 116 -26.35 -7.27 38.94
N LYS A 117 -26.13 -6.59 37.80
CA LYS A 117 -27.13 -6.42 36.74
C LYS A 117 -27.12 -7.53 35.68
N LYS A 118 -26.05 -8.34 35.57
CA LYS A 118 -25.93 -9.36 34.52
C LYS A 118 -25.07 -10.55 34.96
N LYS A 119 -25.72 -11.72 35.04
CA LYS A 119 -25.14 -13.00 35.45
C LYS A 119 -24.03 -13.51 34.53
N ASN A 120 -24.14 -13.31 33.21
CA ASN A 120 -23.17 -13.77 32.21
C ASN A 120 -22.77 -12.64 31.24
N PRO A 121 -21.90 -11.71 31.65
CA PRO A 121 -21.47 -10.62 30.79
C PRO A 121 -20.55 -11.16 29.68
N THR A 122 -20.87 -10.83 28.42
CA THR A 122 -20.09 -11.23 27.25
C THR A 122 -19.62 -9.99 26.50
N ARG A 123 -18.32 -9.91 26.21
CA ARG A 123 -17.77 -8.92 25.28
C ARG A 123 -17.80 -9.48 23.87
N GLN A 124 -18.52 -8.81 22.97
CA GLN A 124 -18.53 -9.17 21.57
C GLN A 124 -17.33 -8.54 20.84
N CYS A 125 -16.71 -9.28 19.93
CA CYS A 125 -15.66 -8.75 19.08
C CYS A 125 -16.21 -7.57 18.24
N GLY A 126 -15.48 -6.45 18.18
CA GLY A 126 -15.87 -5.27 17.40
C GLY A 126 -15.99 -5.49 15.90
N ILE A 127 -15.42 -6.60 15.39
CA ILE A 127 -15.55 -7.06 14.01
C ILE A 127 -16.83 -7.91 13.87
N CYS A 128 -16.99 -8.95 14.71
CA CYS A 128 -18.15 -9.85 14.65
C CYS A 128 -19.48 -9.15 14.96
N SER A 129 -19.48 -8.13 15.84
CA SER A 129 -20.69 -7.37 16.18
C SER A 129 -21.25 -6.53 15.03
N ARG A 130 -20.45 -6.33 13.97
CA ARG A 130 -20.86 -5.60 12.75
C ARG A 130 -21.46 -6.52 11.69
N VAL A 131 -21.21 -7.82 11.79
CA VAL A 131 -21.74 -8.80 10.84
C VAL A 131 -23.23 -9.04 11.14
N ARG A 132 -24.03 -9.03 10.08
CA ARG A 132 -25.47 -9.34 10.15
C ARG A 132 -25.74 -10.63 9.41
N ASP A 133 -26.71 -11.40 9.90
CA ASP A 133 -27.17 -12.59 9.20
C ASP A 133 -27.96 -12.20 7.94
N ALA A 134 -28.25 -13.17 7.07
CA ALA A 134 -29.03 -12.99 5.83
C ALA A 134 -30.40 -12.31 6.06
N ARG A 135 -30.91 -12.32 7.30
CA ARG A 135 -32.16 -11.68 7.72
C ARG A 135 -31.97 -10.29 8.33
N GLY A 136 -30.78 -9.69 8.23
CA GLY A 136 -30.47 -8.34 8.72
C GLY A 136 -30.38 -8.18 10.24
N LYS A 137 -30.55 -9.26 11.01
CA LYS A 137 -30.42 -9.28 12.47
C LYS A 137 -28.95 -9.46 12.88
N LYS A 138 -28.57 -8.83 14.00
CA LYS A 138 -27.23 -9.01 14.62
C LYS A 138 -27.15 -10.43 15.18
N ASN A 139 -26.15 -11.20 14.77
CA ASN A 139 -25.97 -12.57 15.26
C ASN A 139 -25.20 -12.58 16.58
N PRO A 140 -25.83 -12.93 17.72
CA PRO A 140 -25.14 -12.93 19.01
C PRO A 140 -24.29 -14.19 19.24
N GLN A 141 -24.42 -15.23 18.41
CA GLN A 141 -23.90 -16.59 18.68
C GLN A 141 -22.65 -16.97 17.88
N ARG A 142 -22.12 -16.09 17.03
CA ARG A 142 -21.00 -16.48 16.16
C ARG A 142 -19.65 -16.64 16.89
N ASN A 143 -19.59 -16.34 18.19
CA ASN A 143 -18.39 -16.48 19.02
C ASN A 143 -18.32 -17.79 19.84
N SER A 144 -19.25 -18.74 19.71
CA SER A 144 -19.21 -20.01 20.47
C SER A 144 -18.76 -21.23 19.68
N LEU A 145 -18.39 -21.10 18.41
CA LEU A 145 -18.01 -22.25 17.56
C LEU A 145 -16.49 -22.48 17.43
N LEU A 146 -15.67 -21.82 18.26
CA LEU A 146 -14.21 -22.02 18.27
C LEU A 146 -13.64 -22.25 19.68
N LEU A 147 -14.40 -22.95 20.53
CA LEU A 147 -13.83 -23.61 21.71
C LEU A 147 -14.15 -25.10 21.60
N PRO A 148 -13.14 -25.99 21.62
CA PRO A 148 -13.42 -27.41 21.80
C PRO A 148 -14.14 -27.56 23.15
N ARG A 149 -15.22 -28.34 23.17
CA ARG A 149 -15.81 -28.80 24.43
C ARG A 149 -14.73 -29.60 25.16
N LEU A 150 -14.24 -29.05 26.26
CA LEU A 150 -13.60 -29.81 27.33
C LEU A 150 -14.68 -30.08 28.39
#